data_AF-A0AAW7CVJ5-F1
#
_entry.id   AF-A0AAW7CVJ5-F1
#
_cell.length_a   1.000
_cell.length_b   1.000
_cell.length_c   1.000
_cell.angle_alpha   90.00
_cell.angle_beta   90.00
_cell.angle_gamma   90.00
#
_symmetry.space_group_name_H-M   'P 1'
#
loop_
_entity.id
_entity.type
_entity.pdbx_description
1 polymer ?
#
loop_
_entity_poly.entity_id
_entity_poly.type
_entity_poly.pdbx_seq_one_letter_code
_entity_poly.pdbx_strand_id
1 'polypeptide(L)'
;MAKPDWGMLQQQFLAEHAITGISPKEWCELKELNYATARRYIKISRAQNAQKTAHKKLRTTQKKESAKELMRNSDIPDAQSNGVSNTHDNENTFSLRNYGLTEQQIKFVSEYLIDLNRTGAYKRAGYKGEGNTAYVNATRMLRNAKVSRAITDALAERERRTEITQDAVLKIWWDIATADVNELTEYRRLCCRHCWGFGFNYQWRDSIEFEDAIKKAVVAKKPPPQDVGGYGYDETLDPNPDCPRCNGAGIGRAYFHDTRDLTGPARRVFAGVKEGKFGVEVITRNQDEALKMVAQHLGMLKNKTELTGADGGPIQTTGIDLSHLSFEQLMQLRVKSKQ
;
A
#
# COMPACT_ATOMS: atom_id res chain seq x y z
N MET A 1 34.69 32.69 -25.91
CA MET A 1 34.73 31.79 -24.73
C MET A 1 34.66 30.36 -25.22
N ALA A 2 35.68 29.55 -24.95
CA ALA A 2 35.71 28.15 -25.35
C ALA A 2 34.58 27.37 -24.67
N LYS A 3 33.90 26.49 -25.40
CA LYS A 3 32.85 25.63 -24.82
C LYS A 3 33.52 24.69 -23.80
N PRO A 4 33.00 24.57 -22.57
CA PRO A 4 33.52 23.59 -21.62
C PRO A 4 33.39 22.18 -22.18
N ASP A 5 34.46 21.39 -22.11
CA ASP A 5 34.40 19.97 -22.47
C ASP A 5 33.66 19.20 -21.36
N TRP A 6 32.35 19.05 -21.56
CA TRP A 6 31.46 18.36 -20.62
C TRP A 6 31.80 16.89 -20.43
N GLY A 7 32.46 16.24 -21.41
CA GLY A 7 32.89 14.85 -21.30
C GLY A 7 34.00 14.68 -20.28
N MET A 8 35.01 15.55 -20.34
CA MET A 8 36.11 15.56 -19.36
C MET A 8 35.63 15.95 -17.96
N LEU A 9 34.75 16.95 -17.85
CA LEU A 9 34.21 17.40 -16.56
C LEU A 9 33.38 16.30 -15.86
N GLN A 10 32.63 15.50 -16.61
CA GLN A 10 31.88 14.36 -16.06
C GLN A 10 32.82 13.28 -15.49
N GLN A 11 33.95 13.01 -16.15
CA GLN A 11 34.93 12.04 -15.65
C GLN A 11 35.63 12.54 -14.39
N GLN A 12 36.02 13.82 -14.35
CA GLN A 12 36.59 14.44 -13.15
C GLN A 12 35.62 14.41 -11.98
N PHE A 13 34.35 14.74 -12.22
CA PHE A 13 33.30 14.65 -11.20
C PHE A 13 33.17 13.23 -10.66
N LEU A 14 33.11 12.21 -11.52
CA LEU A 14 32.97 10.82 -11.06
C LEU A 14 34.18 10.35 -10.25
N ALA A 15 35.40 10.76 -10.61
CA ALA A 15 36.61 10.44 -9.85
C ALA A 15 36.60 11.12 -8.47
N GLU A 16 36.30 12.42 -8.42
CA GLU A 16 36.26 13.17 -7.15
C GLU A 16 35.09 12.71 -6.26
N HIS A 17 33.91 12.42 -6.84
CA HIS A 17 32.77 11.87 -6.12
C HIS A 17 33.03 10.46 -5.57
N ALA A 18 33.80 9.62 -6.28
CA ALA A 18 34.15 8.29 -5.79
C ALA A 18 35.05 8.34 -4.56
N ILE A 19 35.90 9.37 -4.44
CA ILE A 19 36.84 9.54 -3.32
C ILE A 19 36.18 10.30 -2.17
N THR A 20 35.52 11.42 -2.47
CA THR A 20 35.06 12.39 -1.45
C THR A 20 33.57 12.32 -1.16
N GLY A 21 32.78 11.73 -2.07
CA GLY A 21 31.31 11.73 -1.98
C GLY A 21 30.65 13.09 -2.22
N ILE A 22 31.39 14.08 -2.75
CA ILE A 22 30.91 15.45 -2.99
C ILE A 22 29.68 15.48 -3.91
N SER A 23 28.67 16.29 -3.58
CA SER A 23 27.46 16.35 -4.40
C SER A 23 27.72 17.06 -5.75
N PRO A 24 26.94 16.77 -6.81
CA PRO A 24 27.09 17.45 -8.10
C PRO A 24 26.95 18.97 -8.01
N LYS A 25 26.22 19.47 -7.02
CA LYS A 25 26.00 20.91 -6.81
C LYS A 25 27.23 21.57 -6.21
N GLU A 26 27.73 21.03 -5.10
CA GLU A 26 28.95 21.51 -4.43
C GLU A 26 30.18 21.38 -5.34
N TRP A 27 30.25 20.33 -6.16
CA TRP A 27 31.31 20.17 -7.14
C TRP A 27 31.29 21.23 -8.24
N CYS A 28 30.09 21.59 -8.73
CA CYS A 28 29.96 22.68 -9.70
C CYS A 28 30.32 24.04 -9.07
N GLU A 29 29.97 24.27 -7.81
CA GLU A 29 30.33 25.48 -7.07
C GLU A 29 31.86 25.61 -6.89
N LEU A 30 32.57 24.51 -6.58
CA LEU A 30 34.03 24.49 -6.46
C LEU A 30 34.78 24.71 -7.79
N LYS A 31 34.21 24.27 -8.90
CA LYS A 31 34.80 24.47 -10.25
C LYS A 31 34.32 25.77 -10.91
N GLU A 32 33.62 26.63 -10.18
CA GLU A 32 33.02 27.88 -10.66
C GLU A 32 32.11 27.68 -11.89
N LEU A 33 31.45 26.52 -11.97
CA LEU A 33 30.54 26.15 -13.03
C LEU A 33 29.10 26.50 -12.63
N ASN A 34 28.33 27.07 -13.56
CA ASN A 34 26.90 27.28 -13.34
C ASN A 34 26.18 25.92 -13.24
N TYR A 35 25.72 25.58 -12.05
CA TYR A 35 25.02 24.32 -11.79
C TYR A 35 23.78 24.12 -12.68
N ALA A 36 23.09 25.20 -13.07
CA ALA A 36 21.88 25.10 -13.87
C ALA A 36 22.14 24.58 -15.30
N THR A 37 23.33 24.84 -15.84
CA THR A 37 23.77 24.30 -17.13
C THR A 37 24.46 22.95 -16.95
N ALA A 38 25.29 22.81 -15.91
CA ALA A 38 26.06 21.60 -15.64
C ALA A 38 25.21 20.37 -15.29
N ARG A 39 24.05 20.54 -14.62
CA ARG A 39 23.17 19.43 -14.20
C ARG A 39 22.67 18.52 -15.34
N ARG A 40 22.74 18.98 -16.60
CA ARG A 40 22.35 18.18 -17.78
C ARG A 40 23.42 17.15 -18.15
N TYR A 41 24.68 17.47 -17.88
CA TYR A 41 25.85 16.70 -18.29
C TYR A 41 26.53 16.00 -17.11
N ILE A 42 26.51 16.61 -15.92
CA ILE A 42 27.14 16.09 -14.72
C ILE A 42 26.16 15.23 -13.90
N LYS A 43 26.34 13.90 -13.93
CA LYS A 43 25.42 12.92 -13.32
C LYS A 43 26.15 11.86 -12.52
N ILE A 44 25.63 11.55 -11.34
CA ILE A 44 25.99 10.32 -10.61
C ILE A 44 25.38 9.13 -11.36
N SER A 45 26.13 8.03 -11.49
CA SER A 45 25.65 6.86 -12.23
C SER A 45 24.34 6.30 -11.65
N ARG A 46 23.50 5.72 -12.52
CA ARG A 46 22.17 5.18 -12.16
C ARG A 46 22.27 4.07 -11.10
N ALA A 47 23.41 3.36 -11.03
CA ALA A 47 23.69 2.34 -10.03
C ALA A 47 24.00 2.91 -8.63
N GLN A 48 24.67 4.07 -8.54
CA GLN A 48 25.02 4.70 -7.26
C GLN A 48 23.83 5.47 -6.64
N ASN A 49 22.90 5.97 -7.45
CA ASN A 49 21.64 6.54 -6.95
C ASN A 49 20.73 5.50 -6.26
N ALA A 50 20.80 4.22 -6.67
CA ALA A 50 20.09 3.13 -6.02
C ALA A 50 20.63 2.88 -4.60
N GLN A 51 21.96 2.96 -4.40
CA GLN A 51 22.59 2.83 -3.09
C GLN A 51 22.22 3.97 -2.13
N LYS A 52 22.14 5.22 -2.62
CA LYS A 52 21.71 6.38 -1.80
C LYS A 52 20.25 6.24 -1.32
N THR A 53 19.39 5.64 -2.16
CA THR A 53 17.99 5.34 -1.83
C THR A 53 17.88 4.19 -0.81
N ALA A 54 18.77 3.18 -0.91
CA ALA A 54 18.86 2.08 0.04
C ALA A 54 19.37 2.53 1.43
N HIS A 55 20.42 3.37 1.48
CA HIS A 55 20.93 3.92 2.74
C HIS A 55 19.94 4.88 3.43
N LYS A 56 19.15 5.65 2.66
CA LYS A 56 18.07 6.48 3.22
C LYS A 56 16.94 5.62 3.82
N LYS A 57 16.58 4.50 3.18
CA LYS A 57 15.63 3.54 3.75
C LYS A 57 16.17 2.91 5.03
N LEU A 58 17.42 2.45 5.06
CA LEU A 58 18.07 1.88 6.25
C LEU A 58 18.12 2.85 7.45
N ARG A 59 18.47 4.13 7.25
CA ARG A 59 18.42 5.15 8.34
C ARG A 59 17.00 5.40 8.85
N THR A 60 15.98 5.28 8.00
CA THR A 60 14.58 5.47 8.40
C THR A 60 14.08 4.26 9.19
N THR A 61 14.52 3.06 8.86
CA THR A 61 14.22 1.82 9.59
C THR A 61 14.90 1.81 10.97
N GLN A 62 16.18 2.17 11.06
CA GLN A 62 16.90 2.29 12.34
C GLN A 62 16.29 3.35 13.26
N LYS A 63 15.86 4.50 12.72
CA LYS A 63 15.17 5.54 13.50
C LYS A 63 13.80 5.07 14.03
N LYS A 64 13.17 4.11 13.36
CA LYS A 64 11.90 3.48 13.77
C LYS A 64 12.12 2.39 14.83
N GLU A 65 13.25 1.67 14.78
CA GLU A 65 13.64 0.68 15.79
C GLU A 65 14.08 1.33 17.10
N SER A 66 14.93 2.36 17.06
CA SER A 66 15.32 3.09 18.29
C SER A 66 14.14 3.81 18.96
N ALA A 67 13.14 4.27 18.19
CA ALA A 67 11.90 4.83 18.74
C ALA A 67 11.00 3.77 19.40
N LYS A 68 11.12 2.50 18.98
CA LYS A 68 10.38 1.37 19.56
C LYS A 68 11.05 0.84 20.84
N GLU A 69 12.36 1.04 20.98
CA GLU A 69 13.16 0.66 22.15
C GLU A 69 13.00 1.66 23.31
N LEU A 70 12.86 2.96 23.02
CA LEU A 70 12.59 4.01 24.02
C LEU A 70 11.22 3.90 24.70
N MET A 71 10.23 3.26 24.07
CA MET A 71 8.90 3.03 24.64
C MET A 71 8.85 1.80 25.57
N ARG A 72 9.95 1.05 25.70
CA ARG A 72 10.02 -0.18 26.51
C ARG A 72 10.61 0.03 27.90
N ASN A 73 11.21 1.19 28.17
CA ASN A 73 11.93 1.50 29.41
C ASN A 73 11.24 2.62 30.21
N SER A 74 9.93 2.49 30.45
CA SER A 74 9.25 3.27 31.49
C SER A 74 8.66 2.31 32.51
N ASP A 75 9.45 2.02 33.55
CA ASP A 75 9.08 1.24 34.72
C ASP A 75 8.01 2.00 35.55
N ILE A 76 6.96 1.28 35.95
CA ILE A 76 6.00 1.72 36.98
C ILE A 76 6.26 0.87 38.23
N PRO A 77 6.32 1.44 39.46
CA PRO A 77 6.83 0.73 40.64
C PRO A 77 5.87 -0.31 41.20
N ASP A 78 6.47 -1.39 41.72
CA ASP A 78 5.85 -2.46 42.51
C ASP A 78 5.02 -1.93 43.69
N ALA A 79 3.75 -2.34 43.74
CA ALA A 79 2.93 -2.30 44.93
C ALA A 79 2.71 -3.73 45.42
N GLN A 80 3.26 -4.00 46.61
CA GLN A 80 3.19 -5.26 47.34
C GLN A 80 1.76 -5.80 47.45
N SER A 81 1.54 -7.06 47.06
CA SER A 81 0.41 -7.85 47.56
C SER A 81 0.92 -8.89 48.55
N ASN A 82 0.55 -8.68 49.80
CA ASN A 82 0.49 -9.72 50.81
C ASN A 82 -0.45 -10.83 50.31
N GLY A 83 -0.05 -12.08 50.55
CA GLY A 83 -0.84 -13.23 50.20
C GLY A 83 -2.18 -13.27 50.93
N VAL A 84 -3.23 -13.58 50.18
CA VAL A 84 -4.31 -14.44 50.65
C VAL A 84 -4.72 -15.32 49.47
N SER A 85 -4.62 -16.62 49.71
CA SER A 85 -5.17 -17.71 48.92
C SER A 85 -6.63 -17.47 48.55
N ASN A 86 -6.98 -17.66 47.28
CA ASN A 86 -8.25 -18.28 46.91
C ASN A 86 -8.10 -18.97 45.55
N THR A 87 -8.04 -20.29 45.65
CA THR A 87 -8.36 -21.25 44.60
C THR A 87 -9.72 -20.93 43.99
N HIS A 88 -9.72 -20.56 42.72
CA HIS A 88 -10.79 -20.91 41.80
C HIS A 88 -10.17 -21.40 40.51
N ASP A 89 -10.28 -22.71 40.33
CA ASP A 89 -10.03 -23.45 39.13
C ASP A 89 -10.72 -22.79 37.93
N ASN A 90 -9.94 -22.44 36.91
CA ASN A 90 -10.48 -22.17 35.58
C ASN A 90 -9.86 -23.17 34.61
N GLU A 91 -10.43 -24.38 34.63
CA GLU A 91 -10.15 -25.46 33.71
C GLU A 91 -10.58 -25.08 32.28
N ASN A 92 -9.70 -24.44 31.50
CA ASN A 92 -9.49 -24.76 30.08
C ASN A 92 -8.31 -23.99 29.46
N THR A 93 -7.09 -24.16 29.97
CA THR A 93 -5.92 -23.77 29.18
C THR A 93 -5.77 -24.77 28.04
N PHE A 94 -6.17 -24.38 26.81
CA PHE A 94 -6.01 -25.21 25.62
C PHE A 94 -4.56 -25.70 25.50
N SER A 95 -4.35 -26.99 25.75
CA SER A 95 -3.02 -27.62 25.77
C SER A 95 -2.95 -28.73 24.75
N LEU A 96 -2.04 -28.60 23.78
CA LEU A 96 -1.78 -29.61 22.75
C LEU A 96 -1.38 -30.98 23.32
N ARG A 97 -0.93 -31.03 24.60
CA ARG A 97 -0.56 -32.26 25.30
C ARG A 97 -1.75 -33.15 25.64
N ASN A 98 -2.96 -32.60 25.69
CA ASN A 98 -4.19 -33.34 26.05
C ASN A 98 -4.63 -34.31 24.93
N TYR A 99 -4.04 -34.22 23.74
CA TYR A 99 -4.38 -35.05 22.57
C TYR A 99 -3.55 -36.34 22.48
N GLY A 100 -2.69 -36.61 23.47
CA GLY A 100 -1.81 -37.80 23.48
C GLY A 100 -0.85 -37.83 22.28
N LEU A 101 -0.35 -36.65 21.91
CA LEU A 101 0.62 -36.45 20.83
C LEU A 101 2.05 -36.58 21.35
N THR A 102 2.96 -37.03 20.49
CA THR A 102 4.39 -37.00 20.81
C THR A 102 4.92 -35.57 20.79
N GLU A 103 6.02 -35.30 21.49
CA GLU A 103 6.67 -33.98 21.49
C GLU A 103 6.99 -33.47 20.08
N GLN A 104 7.35 -34.37 19.16
CA GLN A 104 7.62 -34.02 17.77
C GLN A 104 6.34 -33.71 16.97
N GLN A 105 5.23 -34.39 17.27
CA GLN A 105 3.92 -34.07 16.71
C GLN A 105 3.37 -32.75 17.26
N ILE A 106 3.59 -32.44 18.54
CA ILE A 106 3.23 -31.14 19.13
C ILE A 106 3.97 -30.01 18.43
N LYS A 107 5.29 -30.16 18.22
CA LYS A 107 6.08 -29.21 17.42
C LYS A 107 5.56 -29.08 15.99
N PHE A 108 5.16 -30.18 15.35
CA PHE A 108 4.54 -30.12 14.04
C PHE A 108 3.25 -29.31 14.03
N VAL A 109 2.36 -29.54 15.00
CA VAL A 109 1.10 -28.80 15.12
C VAL A 109 1.36 -27.32 15.39
N SER A 110 2.25 -26.97 16.33
CA SER A 110 2.58 -25.58 16.63
C SER A 110 3.16 -24.85 15.41
N GLU A 111 4.07 -25.50 14.68
CA GLU A 111 4.68 -24.93 13.47
C GLU A 111 3.69 -24.81 12.32
N TYR A 112 2.74 -25.74 12.21
CA TYR A 112 1.69 -25.71 11.21
C TYR A 112 0.71 -24.56 11.45
N LEU A 113 0.39 -24.25 12.71
CA LEU A 113 -0.53 -23.16 13.06
C LEU A 113 0.02 -21.75 12.79
N ILE A 114 1.32 -21.62 12.49
CA ILE A 114 1.96 -20.34 12.15
C ILE A 114 1.63 -19.92 10.71
N ASP A 115 1.85 -20.82 9.74
CA ASP A 115 1.79 -20.51 8.29
C ASP A 115 0.87 -21.44 7.49
N LEU A 116 0.22 -22.41 8.14
CA LEU A 116 -0.61 -23.46 7.53
C LEU A 116 0.11 -24.26 6.42
N ASN A 117 1.45 -24.25 6.45
CA ASN A 117 2.28 -24.94 5.48
C ASN A 117 2.74 -26.29 6.03
N ARG A 118 2.14 -27.37 5.52
CA ARG A 118 2.41 -28.74 5.98
C ARG A 118 3.88 -29.15 5.81
N THR A 119 4.48 -28.87 4.66
CA THR A 119 5.85 -29.28 4.35
C THR A 119 6.86 -28.44 5.14
N GLY A 120 6.57 -27.15 5.30
CA GLY A 120 7.37 -26.25 6.14
C GLY A 120 7.34 -26.68 7.61
N ALA A 121 6.15 -26.92 8.15
CA ALA A 121 5.95 -27.38 9.53
C ALA A 121 6.65 -28.71 9.82
N TYR A 122 6.59 -29.67 8.88
CA TYR A 122 7.27 -30.97 9.01
C TYR A 122 8.78 -30.84 9.14
N LYS A 123 9.39 -29.95 8.34
CA LYS A 123 10.83 -29.67 8.42
C LYS A 123 11.21 -28.95 9.71
N ARG A 124 10.46 -27.91 10.10
CA ARG A 124 10.72 -27.13 11.33
C ARG A 124 10.52 -27.96 12.60
N ALA A 125 9.61 -28.93 12.58
CA ALA A 125 9.44 -29.91 13.66
C ALA A 125 10.58 -30.94 13.79
N GLY A 126 11.58 -30.91 12.88
CA GLY A 126 12.78 -31.73 12.95
C GLY A 126 12.63 -33.13 12.35
N TYR A 127 11.64 -33.36 11.49
CA TYR A 127 11.52 -34.64 10.78
C TYR A 127 12.51 -34.73 9.62
N LYS A 128 13.06 -35.93 9.42
CA LYS A 128 13.98 -36.23 8.31
C LYS A 128 13.18 -36.47 7.03
N GLY A 129 13.61 -35.84 5.94
CA GLY A 129 13.02 -36.00 4.61
C GLY A 129 13.18 -34.74 3.77
N GLU A 130 13.59 -34.91 2.52
CA GLU A 130 13.76 -33.83 1.55
C GLU A 130 12.78 -33.96 0.40
N GLY A 131 12.52 -32.84 -0.28
CA GLY A 131 11.66 -32.78 -1.47
C GLY A 131 10.29 -33.46 -1.28
N ASN A 132 9.97 -34.37 -2.21
CA ASN A 132 8.68 -35.07 -2.26
C ASN A 132 8.44 -35.97 -1.03
N THR A 133 9.50 -36.54 -0.46
CA THR A 133 9.40 -37.40 0.74
C THR A 133 8.89 -36.63 1.95
N ALA A 134 9.30 -35.37 2.13
CA ALA A 134 8.78 -34.51 3.19
C ALA A 134 7.29 -34.20 2.98
N TYR A 135 6.90 -33.92 1.74
CA TYR A 135 5.50 -33.59 1.39
C TYR A 135 4.54 -34.75 1.66
N VAL A 136 4.89 -35.97 1.24
CA VAL A 136 4.05 -37.16 1.43
C VAL A 136 3.89 -37.48 2.91
N ASN A 137 4.98 -37.42 3.68
CA ASN A 137 4.93 -37.69 5.12
C ASN A 137 4.20 -36.59 5.90
N ALA A 138 4.39 -35.31 5.56
CA ALA A 138 3.63 -34.21 6.14
C ALA A 138 2.12 -34.34 5.86
N THR A 139 1.76 -34.79 4.65
CA THR A 139 0.36 -35.06 4.28
C THR A 139 -0.22 -36.21 5.08
N ARG A 140 0.55 -37.29 5.27
CA ARG A 140 0.17 -38.41 6.15
C ARG A 140 0.01 -37.96 7.61
N MET A 141 0.87 -37.05 8.08
CA MET A 141 0.79 -36.49 9.43
C MET A 141 -0.52 -35.72 9.65
N LEU A 142 -0.96 -34.94 8.67
CA LEU A 142 -2.25 -34.23 8.72
C LEU A 142 -3.46 -35.17 8.69
N ARG A 143 -3.33 -36.35 8.09
CA ARG A 143 -4.39 -37.38 8.09
C ARG A 143 -4.44 -38.19 9.39
N ASN A 144 -3.44 -38.06 10.27
CA ASN A 144 -3.49 -38.71 11.58
C ASN A 144 -4.61 -38.10 12.42
N ALA A 145 -5.55 -38.92 12.88
CA ALA A 145 -6.76 -38.46 13.57
C ALA A 145 -6.47 -37.58 14.80
N LYS A 146 -5.43 -37.91 15.60
CA LYS A 146 -5.08 -37.14 16.79
C LYS A 146 -4.51 -35.76 16.42
N VAL A 147 -3.62 -35.72 15.44
CA VAL A 147 -2.99 -34.48 14.94
C VAL A 147 -4.02 -33.58 14.28
N SER A 148 -4.89 -34.15 13.42
CA SER A 148 -5.96 -33.43 12.75
C SER A 148 -6.94 -32.80 13.74
N ARG A 149 -7.36 -33.56 14.76
CA ARG A 149 -8.22 -33.06 15.83
C ARG A 149 -7.55 -31.93 16.62
N ALA A 150 -6.29 -32.09 17.01
CA ALA A 150 -5.55 -31.05 17.73
C ALA A 150 -5.40 -29.76 16.93
N ILE A 151 -5.17 -29.85 15.62
CA ILE A 151 -5.13 -28.68 14.73
C ILE A 151 -6.50 -28.01 14.64
N THR A 152 -7.56 -28.80 14.46
CA THR A 152 -8.92 -28.28 14.33
C THR A 152 -9.34 -27.53 15.59
N ASP A 153 -9.13 -28.13 16.75
CA ASP A 153 -9.48 -27.51 18.04
C ASP A 153 -8.58 -26.29 18.33
N ALA A 154 -7.30 -26.31 17.94
CA ALA A 154 -6.41 -25.17 18.08
C ALA A 154 -6.80 -23.99 17.18
N LEU A 155 -7.29 -24.28 15.97
CA LEU A 155 -7.82 -23.25 15.07
C LEU A 155 -9.12 -22.68 15.61
N ALA A 156 -10.03 -23.52 16.12
CA ALA A 156 -11.26 -23.08 16.76
C ALA A 156 -10.99 -22.24 18.03
N GLU A 157 -9.99 -22.60 18.83
CA GLU A 157 -9.59 -21.82 20.00
C GLU A 157 -8.92 -20.49 19.61
N ARG A 158 -8.10 -20.49 18.55
CA ARG A 158 -7.54 -19.24 17.99
C ARG A 158 -8.67 -18.33 17.46
N GLU A 159 -9.66 -18.91 16.81
CA GLU A 159 -10.86 -18.21 16.34
C GLU A 159 -11.64 -17.61 17.51
N ARG A 160 -11.90 -18.36 18.58
CA ARG A 160 -12.53 -17.84 19.81
C ARG A 160 -11.73 -16.74 20.48
N ARG A 161 -10.40 -16.90 20.58
CA ARG A 161 -9.54 -15.91 21.24
C ARG A 161 -9.38 -14.62 20.45
N THR A 162 -9.42 -14.69 19.12
CA THR A 162 -9.20 -13.52 18.26
C THR A 162 -10.48 -12.89 17.74
N GLU A 163 -11.62 -13.59 17.81
CA GLU A 163 -12.93 -13.19 17.26
C GLU A 163 -12.89 -12.83 15.76
N ILE A 164 -11.81 -13.19 15.06
CA ILE A 164 -11.61 -12.92 13.63
C ILE A 164 -11.85 -14.22 12.88
N THR A 165 -13.09 -14.40 12.42
CA THR A 165 -13.47 -15.53 11.56
C THR A 165 -13.09 -15.24 10.10
N GLN A 166 -12.99 -16.30 9.28
CA GLN A 166 -12.76 -16.13 7.85
C GLN A 166 -13.88 -15.30 7.19
N ASP A 167 -15.12 -15.52 7.60
CA ASP A 167 -16.29 -14.76 7.16
C ASP A 167 -16.19 -13.28 7.57
N ALA A 168 -15.68 -12.97 8.76
CA ALA A 168 -15.48 -11.60 9.21
C ALA A 168 -14.43 -10.87 8.35
N VAL A 169 -13.32 -11.53 8.01
CA VAL A 169 -12.30 -10.98 7.10
C VAL A 169 -12.87 -10.79 5.70
N LEU A 170 -13.60 -11.79 5.20
CA LEU A 170 -14.24 -11.74 3.89
C LEU A 170 -15.24 -10.58 3.80
N LYS A 171 -16.04 -10.38 4.86
CA LYS A 171 -16.97 -9.26 4.98
C LYS A 171 -16.25 -7.92 4.97
N ILE A 172 -15.09 -7.80 5.62
CA ILE A 172 -14.29 -6.57 5.57
C ILE A 172 -13.79 -6.29 4.15
N TRP A 173 -13.29 -7.30 3.43
CA TRP A 173 -12.87 -7.11 2.04
C TRP A 173 -14.03 -6.78 1.13
N TRP A 174 -15.19 -7.43 1.31
CA TRP A 174 -16.40 -7.11 0.57
C TRP A 174 -16.84 -5.66 0.82
N ASP A 175 -16.95 -5.26 2.09
CA ASP A 175 -17.32 -3.89 2.48
C ASP A 175 -16.35 -2.85 1.87
N ILE A 176 -15.04 -3.14 1.76
CA ILE A 176 -14.08 -2.25 1.07
C ILE A 176 -14.33 -2.25 -0.43
N ALA A 177 -14.46 -3.43 -1.04
CA ALA A 177 -14.62 -3.60 -2.47
C ALA A 177 -15.88 -2.90 -3.02
N THR A 178 -16.96 -2.90 -2.23
CA THR A 178 -18.26 -2.35 -2.65
C THR A 178 -18.60 -1.01 -2.01
N ALA A 179 -17.69 -0.38 -1.27
CA ALA A 179 -17.95 0.93 -0.66
C ALA A 179 -18.24 1.99 -1.74
N ASP A 180 -19.26 2.82 -1.50
CA ASP A 180 -19.50 4.01 -2.31
C ASP A 180 -18.53 5.13 -1.91
N VAL A 181 -17.70 5.55 -2.86
CA VAL A 181 -16.70 6.60 -2.64
C VAL A 181 -17.36 7.98 -2.57
N ASN A 182 -18.58 8.14 -3.09
CA ASN A 182 -19.33 9.39 -2.96
C ASN A 182 -19.69 9.72 -1.51
N GLU A 183 -19.76 8.73 -0.62
CA GLU A 183 -19.90 8.96 0.83
C GLU A 183 -18.68 9.68 1.44
N LEU A 184 -17.55 9.71 0.75
CA LEU A 184 -16.33 10.42 1.18
C LEU A 184 -16.14 11.72 0.42
N THR A 185 -16.27 11.67 -0.90
CA THR A 185 -15.97 12.80 -1.77
C THR A 185 -16.88 12.84 -2.98
N GLU A 186 -17.41 14.01 -3.29
CA GLU A 186 -18.28 14.24 -4.45
C GLU A 186 -17.74 15.36 -5.31
N TYR A 187 -18.01 15.29 -6.62
CA TYR A 187 -17.87 16.43 -7.51
C TYR A 187 -19.24 17.02 -7.80
N ARG A 188 -19.57 18.11 -7.11
CA ARG A 188 -20.88 18.77 -7.21
C ARG A 188 -20.84 19.87 -8.27
N ARG A 189 -21.91 19.96 -9.08
CA ARG A 189 -22.15 21.09 -9.99
C ARG A 189 -23.15 22.01 -9.34
N LEU A 190 -22.68 23.15 -8.84
CA LEU A 190 -23.49 24.08 -8.07
C LEU A 190 -23.69 25.40 -8.82
N CYS A 191 -24.59 26.24 -8.34
CA CYS A 191 -24.91 27.48 -9.02
C CYS A 191 -23.69 28.41 -9.17
N CYS A 192 -23.67 29.19 -10.24
CA CYS A 192 -22.70 30.27 -10.39
C CYS A 192 -23.23 31.55 -9.72
N ARG A 193 -22.34 32.52 -9.53
CA ARG A 193 -22.66 33.85 -8.95
C ARG A 193 -23.74 34.65 -9.67
N HIS A 194 -24.25 34.17 -10.80
CA HIS A 194 -25.24 34.86 -11.62
C HIS A 194 -26.52 34.02 -11.81
N CYS A 195 -26.57 32.77 -11.32
CA CYS A 195 -27.69 31.87 -11.61
C CYS A 195 -29.00 32.40 -11.05
N TRP A 196 -28.96 32.93 -9.84
CA TRP A 196 -30.14 33.31 -9.08
C TRP A 196 -30.19 34.83 -8.79
N GLY A 197 -29.26 35.60 -9.34
CA GLY A 197 -29.28 37.06 -9.24
C GLY A 197 -30.35 37.67 -10.15
N PHE A 198 -30.90 38.81 -9.76
CA PHE A 198 -31.92 39.51 -10.55
C PHE A 198 -31.40 39.82 -11.96
N GLY A 199 -32.12 39.35 -12.98
CA GLY A 199 -31.71 39.50 -14.39
C GLY A 199 -30.38 38.82 -14.73
N PHE A 200 -29.99 37.78 -13.98
CA PHE A 200 -28.69 37.10 -14.10
C PHE A 200 -27.47 38.00 -13.86
N ASN A 201 -27.66 39.06 -13.07
CA ASN A 201 -26.55 39.87 -12.58
C ASN A 201 -25.81 39.17 -11.44
N TYR A 202 -24.63 39.70 -11.09
CA TYR A 202 -23.81 39.16 -10.01
C TYR A 202 -24.54 39.29 -8.67
N GLN A 203 -24.78 38.15 -8.02
CA GLN A 203 -25.42 38.05 -6.71
C GLN A 203 -24.38 38.03 -5.60
N TRP A 204 -24.53 38.94 -4.65
CA TRP A 204 -23.72 39.03 -3.44
C TRP A 204 -24.24 38.06 -2.39
N ARG A 205 -23.37 37.55 -1.52
CA ARG A 205 -23.76 36.72 -0.39
C ARG A 205 -24.49 37.55 0.65
N ASP A 206 -23.91 38.69 1.01
CA ASP A 206 -24.37 39.59 2.05
C ASP A 206 -23.89 41.02 1.75
N SER A 207 -24.38 41.99 2.52
CA SER A 207 -23.98 43.40 2.38
C SER A 207 -22.49 43.62 2.65
N ILE A 208 -21.88 42.79 3.50
CA ILE A 208 -20.47 42.89 3.86
C ILE A 208 -19.57 42.55 2.67
N GLU A 209 -19.90 41.49 1.91
CA GLU A 209 -19.17 41.11 0.69
C GLU A 209 -19.18 42.25 -0.34
N PHE A 210 -20.33 42.92 -0.51
CA PHE A 210 -20.46 44.05 -1.43
C PHE A 210 -19.64 45.26 -0.97
N GLU A 211 -19.75 45.66 0.31
CA GLU A 211 -18.96 46.76 0.87
C GLU A 211 -17.46 46.52 0.76
N ASP A 212 -17.00 45.29 1.03
CA ASP A 212 -15.60 44.92 0.88
C ASP A 212 -15.14 44.95 -0.57
N ALA A 213 -16.02 44.57 -1.51
CA ALA A 213 -15.74 44.71 -2.93
C ALA A 213 -15.62 46.17 -3.36
N ILE A 214 -16.46 47.08 -2.82
CA ILE A 214 -16.32 48.53 -3.03
C ILE A 214 -14.97 49.02 -2.50
N LYS A 215 -14.63 48.70 -1.24
CA LYS A 215 -13.34 49.11 -0.63
C LYS A 215 -12.15 48.64 -1.47
N LYS A 216 -12.18 47.38 -1.94
CA LYS A 216 -11.16 46.83 -2.84
C LYS A 216 -11.09 47.57 -4.17
N ALA A 217 -12.23 47.94 -4.77
CA ALA A 217 -12.27 48.72 -6.00
C ALA A 217 -11.67 50.12 -5.82
N VAL A 218 -11.98 50.79 -4.71
CA VAL A 218 -11.42 52.11 -4.36
C VAL A 218 -9.90 52.04 -4.21
N VAL A 219 -9.39 51.06 -3.45
CA VAL A 219 -7.94 50.85 -3.29
C VAL A 219 -7.27 50.56 -4.64
N ALA A 220 -7.93 49.78 -5.50
CA ALA A 220 -7.47 49.47 -6.84
C ALA A 220 -7.70 50.59 -7.87
N LYS A 221 -8.30 51.73 -7.48
CA LYS A 221 -8.72 52.84 -8.36
C LYS A 221 -9.59 52.38 -9.54
N LYS A 222 -10.45 51.39 -9.30
CA LYS A 222 -11.40 50.85 -10.28
C LYS A 222 -12.82 51.38 -9.99
N PRO A 223 -13.71 51.39 -11.01
CA PRO A 223 -15.12 51.66 -10.79
C PRO A 223 -15.71 50.74 -9.72
N PRO A 224 -16.65 51.24 -8.90
CA PRO A 224 -17.30 50.41 -7.90
C PRO A 224 -18.09 49.28 -8.56
N PRO A 225 -18.19 48.11 -7.90
CA PRO A 225 -19.04 47.02 -8.37
C PRO A 225 -20.52 47.44 -8.37
N GLN A 226 -21.33 46.76 -9.19
CA GLN A 226 -22.77 47.03 -9.30
C GLN A 226 -23.56 46.21 -8.25
N ASP A 227 -24.61 46.83 -7.69
CA ASP A 227 -25.54 46.20 -6.73
C ASP A 227 -26.91 45.91 -7.34
N VAL A 228 -26.91 45.23 -8.50
CA VAL A 228 -28.14 44.98 -9.27
C VAL A 228 -28.60 43.53 -9.20
N GLY A 229 -27.72 42.59 -8.87
CA GLY A 229 -28.04 41.17 -8.79
C GLY A 229 -28.66 40.74 -7.46
N GLY A 230 -28.69 41.62 -6.46
CA GLY A 230 -29.23 41.34 -5.13
C GLY A 230 -28.28 40.55 -4.23
N TYR A 231 -28.79 40.22 -3.04
CA TYR A 231 -28.07 39.54 -1.96
C TYR A 231 -28.58 38.10 -1.74
N GLY A 232 -27.94 37.34 -0.86
CA GLY A 232 -28.35 35.98 -0.51
C GLY A 232 -27.83 34.89 -1.45
N TYR A 233 -26.69 35.12 -2.10
CA TYR A 233 -26.03 34.05 -2.87
C TYR A 233 -25.67 32.86 -1.97
N ASP A 234 -26.22 31.70 -2.32
CA ASP A 234 -25.93 30.41 -1.72
C ASP A 234 -25.27 29.49 -2.75
N GLU A 235 -23.99 29.21 -2.54
CA GLU A 235 -23.20 28.38 -3.43
C GLU A 235 -23.53 26.89 -3.39
N THR A 236 -24.43 26.46 -2.51
CA THR A 236 -24.88 25.08 -2.40
C THR A 236 -26.11 24.78 -3.24
N LEU A 237 -26.76 25.81 -3.78
CA LEU A 237 -27.94 25.66 -4.63
C LEU A 237 -27.61 25.01 -5.98
N ASP A 238 -28.61 24.34 -6.53
CA ASP A 238 -28.53 23.80 -7.88
C ASP A 238 -28.35 24.92 -8.93
N PRO A 239 -27.66 24.63 -10.05
CA PRO A 239 -27.53 25.57 -11.15
C PRO A 239 -28.89 25.93 -11.74
N ASN A 240 -29.12 27.23 -11.99
CA ASN A 240 -30.30 27.65 -12.72
C ASN A 240 -30.17 27.19 -14.20
N PRO A 241 -31.07 26.32 -14.72
CA PRO A 241 -31.02 25.81 -16.08
C PRO A 241 -31.00 26.90 -17.15
N ASP A 242 -31.69 28.01 -16.90
CA ASP A 242 -31.84 29.13 -17.83
C ASP A 242 -30.70 30.15 -17.70
N CYS A 243 -29.72 29.92 -16.82
CA CYS A 243 -28.65 30.88 -16.59
C CYS A 243 -27.80 31.07 -17.85
N PRO A 244 -27.78 32.26 -18.47
CA PRO A 244 -27.02 32.52 -19.69
C PRO A 244 -25.51 32.63 -19.43
N ARG A 245 -25.08 32.69 -18.15
CA ARG A 245 -23.66 32.81 -17.78
C ARG A 245 -22.97 31.47 -17.68
N CYS A 246 -23.66 30.44 -17.19
CA CYS A 246 -23.13 29.08 -17.12
C CYS A 246 -23.89 28.10 -18.04
N ASN A 247 -24.88 28.55 -18.80
CA ASN A 247 -25.75 27.74 -19.66
C ASN A 247 -26.36 26.54 -18.92
N GLY A 248 -26.85 26.76 -17.69
CA GLY A 248 -27.39 25.70 -16.85
C GLY A 248 -26.38 24.69 -16.29
N ALA A 249 -25.10 24.75 -16.66
CA ALA A 249 -24.12 23.73 -16.27
C ALA A 249 -23.54 23.90 -14.86
N GLY A 250 -23.67 25.10 -14.28
CA GLY A 250 -23.11 25.45 -12.98
C GLY A 250 -21.57 25.51 -12.94
N ILE A 251 -21.04 25.54 -11.72
CA ILE A 251 -19.62 25.51 -11.41
C ILE A 251 -19.34 24.20 -10.67
N GLY A 252 -18.38 23.44 -11.18
CA GLY A 252 -17.95 22.19 -10.54
C GLY A 252 -17.04 22.44 -9.34
N ARG A 253 -17.35 21.82 -8.21
CA ARG A 253 -16.64 21.96 -6.95
C ARG A 253 -16.46 20.58 -6.31
N ALA A 254 -15.27 20.33 -5.79
CA ALA A 254 -15.04 19.16 -4.95
C ALA A 254 -15.67 19.40 -3.58
N TYR A 255 -16.46 18.43 -3.12
CA TYR A 255 -17.06 18.40 -1.79
C TYR A 255 -16.50 17.20 -1.03
N PHE A 256 -16.05 17.45 0.19
CA PHE A 256 -15.49 16.43 1.07
C PHE A 256 -16.42 16.28 2.25
N HIS A 257 -16.96 15.09 2.45
CA HIS A 257 -17.83 14.80 3.59
C HIS A 257 -17.03 14.77 4.88
N ASP A 258 -17.72 14.98 6.01
CA ASP A 258 -17.10 14.86 7.32
C ASP A 258 -16.75 13.40 7.60
N THR A 259 -15.49 13.14 7.91
CA THR A 259 -14.98 11.78 8.08
C THR A 259 -15.04 11.27 9.52
N ARG A 260 -15.42 12.14 10.49
CA ARG A 260 -15.45 11.80 11.92
C ARG A 260 -16.48 10.73 12.27
N ASP A 261 -17.61 10.77 11.58
CA ASP A 261 -18.77 9.92 11.87
C ASP A 261 -18.97 8.80 10.84
N LEU A 262 -17.94 8.52 10.02
CA LEU A 262 -18.02 7.44 9.05
C LEU A 262 -18.21 6.10 9.74
N THR A 263 -19.15 5.32 9.23
CA THR A 263 -19.41 3.94 9.65
C THR A 263 -19.42 2.99 8.45
N GLY A 264 -19.58 1.69 8.70
CA GLY A 264 -19.81 0.71 7.65
C GLY A 264 -18.73 0.66 6.54
N PRO A 265 -19.13 0.39 5.28
CA PRO A 265 -18.25 0.35 4.11
C PRO A 265 -17.40 1.61 3.91
N ALA A 266 -18.00 2.81 3.99
CA ALA A 266 -17.29 4.07 3.81
C ALA A 266 -16.15 4.26 4.82
N ARG A 267 -16.38 3.88 6.08
CA ARG A 267 -15.32 3.88 7.10
C ARG A 267 -14.18 2.92 6.81
N ARG A 268 -14.49 1.76 6.21
CA ARG A 268 -13.50 0.73 5.87
C ARG A 268 -12.69 1.11 4.64
N VAL A 269 -13.30 1.75 3.64
CA VAL A 269 -12.58 2.19 2.44
C VAL A 269 -11.74 3.44 2.71
N PHE A 270 -12.13 4.30 3.66
CA PHE A 270 -11.33 5.45 4.06
C PHE A 270 -9.99 5.04 4.67
N ALA A 271 -8.89 5.50 4.06
CA ALA A 271 -7.52 5.24 4.52
C ALA A 271 -6.86 6.47 5.17
N GLY A 272 -7.33 7.68 4.86
CA GLY A 272 -6.86 8.91 5.47
C GLY A 272 -7.00 10.12 4.57
N VAL A 273 -6.38 11.22 4.97
CA VAL A 273 -6.35 12.49 4.22
C VAL A 273 -4.91 12.96 4.08
N LYS A 274 -4.60 13.57 2.94
CA LYS A 274 -3.32 14.20 2.67
C LYS A 274 -3.53 15.64 2.25
N GLU A 275 -2.91 16.55 2.99
CA GLU A 275 -2.92 17.99 2.68
C GLU A 275 -1.68 18.33 1.86
N GLY A 276 -1.90 18.89 0.68
CA GLY A 276 -0.84 19.32 -0.23
C GLY A 276 -0.98 20.78 -0.63
N LYS A 277 -0.02 21.27 -1.41
CA LYS A 277 -0.03 22.62 -1.99
C LYS A 277 -1.29 22.90 -2.82
N PHE A 278 -1.88 21.87 -3.41
CA PHE A 278 -3.03 21.96 -4.31
C PHE A 278 -4.37 21.64 -3.62
N GLY A 279 -4.38 21.47 -2.30
CA GLY A 279 -5.60 21.17 -1.52
C GLY A 279 -5.55 19.82 -0.84
N VAL A 280 -6.74 19.32 -0.50
CA VAL A 280 -6.97 18.12 0.30
C VAL A 280 -7.22 16.92 -0.62
N GLU A 281 -6.52 15.82 -0.38
CA GLU A 281 -6.66 14.55 -1.09
C GLU A 281 -7.18 13.49 -0.11
N VAL A 282 -8.36 12.92 -0.38
CA VAL A 282 -8.88 11.77 0.39
C VAL A 282 -8.26 10.49 -0.17
N ILE A 283 -7.63 9.72 0.71
CA ILE A 283 -6.98 8.46 0.37
C ILE A 283 -7.96 7.33 0.68
N THR A 284 -8.23 6.51 -0.33
CA THR A 284 -9.03 5.29 -0.20
C THR A 284 -8.15 4.04 -0.23
N ARG A 285 -8.65 2.95 0.33
CA ARG A 285 -8.07 1.62 0.16
C ARG A 285 -8.31 1.13 -1.26
N ASN A 286 -7.47 0.19 -1.70
CA ASN A 286 -7.59 -0.39 -3.04
C ASN A 286 -8.78 -1.37 -3.10
N GLN A 287 -9.85 -0.96 -3.79
CA GLN A 287 -11.09 -1.73 -3.93
C GLN A 287 -10.91 -2.94 -4.86
N ASP A 288 -10.10 -2.82 -5.92
CA ASP A 288 -9.84 -3.91 -6.86
C ASP A 288 -9.07 -5.06 -6.21
N GLU A 289 -8.04 -4.76 -5.42
CA GLU A 289 -7.31 -5.78 -4.67
C GLU A 289 -8.19 -6.41 -3.59
N ALA A 290 -9.07 -5.65 -2.94
CA ALA A 290 -10.04 -6.22 -2.01
C ALA A 290 -11.01 -7.19 -2.71
N LEU A 291 -11.54 -6.81 -3.88
CA LEU A 291 -12.42 -7.66 -4.68
C LEU A 291 -11.71 -8.93 -5.17
N LYS A 292 -10.44 -8.80 -5.58
CA LYS A 292 -9.60 -9.93 -5.97
C LYS A 292 -9.35 -10.90 -4.82
N MET A 293 -9.16 -10.42 -3.58
CA MET A 293 -9.04 -11.28 -2.40
C MET A 293 -10.34 -12.05 -2.14
N VAL A 294 -11.50 -11.41 -2.30
CA VAL A 294 -12.82 -12.07 -2.23
C VAL A 294 -12.93 -13.16 -3.30
N ALA A 295 -12.63 -12.82 -4.55
CA ALA A 295 -12.74 -13.75 -5.68
C ALA A 295 -11.76 -14.94 -5.57
N GLN A 296 -10.55 -14.73 -5.01
CA GLN A 296 -9.62 -15.81 -4.70
C GLN A 296 -10.17 -16.75 -3.63
N HIS A 297 -10.79 -16.20 -2.58
CA HIS A 297 -11.39 -17.01 -1.52
C HIS A 297 -12.57 -17.85 -2.05
N LEU A 298 -13.37 -17.29 -2.97
CA LEU A 298 -14.45 -18.01 -3.66
C LEU A 298 -13.95 -19.00 -4.74
N GLY A 299 -12.64 -19.13 -4.94
CA GLY A 299 -12.06 -20.05 -5.94
C GLY A 299 -12.22 -19.60 -7.40
N MET A 300 -12.59 -18.34 -7.65
CA MET A 300 -12.77 -17.79 -9.00
C MET A 300 -11.44 -17.55 -9.73
N LEU A 301 -10.33 -17.44 -8.99
CA LEU A 301 -8.99 -17.26 -9.53
C LEU A 301 -8.14 -18.51 -9.31
N LYS A 302 -7.54 -19.04 -10.39
CA LYS A 302 -6.55 -20.11 -10.31
C LYS A 302 -5.20 -19.53 -9.89
N ASN A 303 -4.75 -19.85 -8.68
CA ASN A 303 -3.44 -19.40 -8.16
C ASN A 303 -2.25 -20.17 -8.75
N LYS A 304 -2.50 -21.25 -9.51
CA LYS A 304 -1.46 -22.11 -10.08
C LYS A 304 -1.90 -22.59 -11.47
N THR A 305 -1.19 -22.17 -12.51
CA THR A 305 -1.27 -22.80 -13.84
C THR A 305 -0.51 -24.12 -13.74
N GLU A 306 -1.24 -25.23 -13.62
CA GLU A 306 -0.63 -26.55 -13.77
C GLU A 306 -0.40 -26.76 -15.27
N LEU A 307 0.86 -26.66 -15.69
CA LEU A 307 1.28 -27.04 -17.03
C LEU A 307 1.31 -28.57 -17.05
N THR A 308 0.27 -29.18 -17.60
CA THR A 308 0.19 -30.62 -17.86
C THR A 308 0.51 -30.88 -19.33
N GLY A 309 1.14 -32.02 -19.63
CA GLY A 309 1.28 -32.51 -21.00
C GLY A 309 -0.09 -32.81 -21.63
N ALA A 310 -0.10 -33.18 -22.92
CA ALA A 310 -1.30 -33.71 -23.57
C ALA A 310 -1.90 -34.82 -22.69
N ASP A 311 -3.21 -34.76 -22.47
CA ASP A 311 -3.99 -35.70 -21.64
C ASP A 311 -3.72 -35.68 -20.12
N GLY A 312 -3.17 -34.58 -19.58
CA GLY A 312 -2.99 -34.43 -18.14
C GLY A 312 -1.74 -35.15 -17.58
N GLY A 313 -0.91 -35.70 -18.47
CA GLY A 313 0.33 -36.38 -18.11
C GLY A 313 1.47 -35.43 -17.69
N PRO A 314 2.58 -35.98 -17.15
CA PRO A 314 3.80 -35.21 -16.89
C PRO A 314 4.30 -34.53 -18.16
N ILE A 315 4.83 -33.30 -18.06
CA ILE A 315 5.50 -32.63 -19.18
C ILE A 315 6.68 -33.52 -19.59
N GLN A 316 6.63 -34.06 -20.81
CA GLN A 316 7.77 -34.74 -21.41
C GLN A 316 8.85 -33.70 -21.64
N THR A 317 9.77 -33.56 -20.69
CA THR A 317 11.01 -32.82 -20.94
C THR A 317 11.82 -33.67 -21.91
N THR A 318 11.67 -33.40 -23.21
CA THR A 318 12.62 -33.90 -24.20
C THR A 318 13.94 -33.18 -23.95
N GLY A 319 14.71 -33.66 -22.98
CA GLY A 319 16.13 -33.37 -22.94
C GLY A 319 16.68 -33.85 -24.27
N ILE A 320 17.16 -32.92 -25.08
CA ILE A 320 17.84 -33.28 -26.32
C ILE A 320 19.09 -34.02 -25.89
N ASP A 321 19.08 -35.34 -25.99
CA ASP A 321 20.25 -36.15 -25.71
C ASP A 321 21.23 -35.97 -26.87
N LEU A 322 22.20 -35.08 -26.70
CA LEU A 322 23.23 -34.76 -27.69
C LEU A 322 24.47 -35.67 -27.56
N SER A 323 24.41 -36.70 -26.71
CA SER A 323 25.56 -37.59 -26.44
C SER A 323 26.05 -38.36 -27.68
N HIS A 324 25.21 -38.48 -28.71
CA HIS A 324 25.50 -39.16 -29.97
C HIS A 324 26.19 -38.28 -31.02
N LEU A 325 26.33 -36.97 -30.78
CA LEU A 325 26.96 -36.03 -31.72
C LEU A 325 28.44 -35.84 -31.41
N SER A 326 29.27 -35.83 -32.44
CA SER A 326 30.70 -35.55 -32.29
C SER A 326 30.94 -34.08 -31.94
N PHE A 327 32.10 -33.77 -31.36
CA PHE A 327 32.46 -32.42 -30.95
C PHE A 327 32.36 -31.39 -32.11
N GLU A 328 32.72 -31.78 -33.33
CA GLU A 328 32.60 -30.92 -34.52
C GLU A 328 31.13 -30.65 -34.90
N GLN A 329 30.25 -31.63 -34.78
CA GLN A 329 28.83 -31.47 -35.08
C GLN A 329 28.13 -30.55 -34.07
N LEU A 330 28.54 -30.61 -32.80
CA LEU A 330 28.07 -29.68 -31.76
C LEU A 330 28.54 -28.24 -32.02
N MET A 331 29.75 -28.05 -32.54
CA MET A 331 30.28 -26.74 -32.91
C MET A 331 29.51 -26.10 -34.08
N GLN A 332 29.10 -26.88 -35.08
CA GLN A 332 28.29 -26.36 -36.20
C GLN A 332 26.89 -25.91 -35.77
N LEU A 333 26.26 -26.63 -34.83
CA LEU A 333 24.95 -26.24 -34.27
C LEU A 333 25.04 -24.90 -33.51
N ARG A 334 26.15 -24.64 -32.84
CA ARG A 334 26.40 -23.36 -32.13
C ARG A 334 26.52 -22.18 -33.10
N VAL A 335 27.13 -22.37 -34.27
CA VAL A 335 27.30 -21.33 -35.29
C VAL A 335 25.97 -20.96 -35.94
N LYS A 336 25.09 -21.92 -36.21
CA LYS A 336 23.75 -21.67 -36.79
C LYS A 336 22.80 -20.93 -35.83
N SER A 337 22.99 -21.04 -34.51
CA SER A 337 22.12 -20.36 -33.52
C SER A 337 22.37 -18.85 -33.35
N LYS A 338 23.38 -18.29 -34.02
CA LYS A 338 23.78 -16.87 -33.92
C LYS A 338 23.42 -16.02 -35.16
N GLN A 339 22.68 -16.58 -36.11
CA GLN A 339 21.90 -15.82 -37.11
C GLN A 339 20.47 -15.73 -36.61
#